data_AF-A0A414NZW1-F1
#
_entry.id   AF-A0A414NZW1-F1
#
_cell.length_a   1.000
_cell.length_b   1.000
_cell.length_c   1.000
_cell.angle_alpha   90.00
_cell.angle_beta   90.00
_cell.angle_gamma   90.00
#
_symmetry.space_group_name_H-M   'P 1'
#
loop_
_entity.id
_entity.type
_entity.pdbx_description
1 polymer ?
#
loop_
_entity_poly.entity_id
_entity_poly.type
_entity_poly.pdbx_seq_one_letter_code
_entity_poly.pdbx_strand_id
1 'polypeptide(L)'
;MTMSDIETYKAAIEAIENEGLKPGSPEYAIACIVRAWLDYRPEEAAERVLADGRRIKGCYQYTRKRAEEIYRAMQAGPCVGVSADTMLEWILGYYGYTKDEAQALIEGGLMMAVYHAMAQSWTPYGMPDKMPTGKTQPDAGGDLSNRPKRKLAFDANLEDLL
;
A
#
# COMPACT_ATOMS: atom_id res chain seq x y z
N MET A 1 -1.59 -21.22 9.89
CA MET A 1 -0.19 -21.13 10.32
C MET A 1 0.22 -22.24 11.27
N THR A 2 0.71 -23.30 10.65
CA THR A 2 1.58 -24.34 11.18
C THR A 2 2.99 -23.78 11.43
N MET A 3 3.87 -24.56 12.07
CA MET A 3 5.29 -24.18 12.24
C MET A 3 6.00 -23.97 10.90
N SER A 4 5.67 -24.76 9.87
CA SER A 4 6.21 -24.62 8.51
C SER A 4 5.82 -23.27 7.91
N ASP A 5 4.58 -22.83 8.11
CA ASP A 5 4.10 -21.56 7.53
C ASP A 5 4.81 -20.35 8.14
N ILE A 6 5.16 -20.42 9.43
CA ILE A 6 5.90 -19.38 10.14
C ILE A 6 7.34 -19.28 9.61
N GLU A 7 7.97 -20.42 9.31
CA GLU A 7 9.32 -20.46 8.73
C GLU A 7 9.32 -19.88 7.32
N THR A 8 8.35 -20.26 6.48
CA THR A 8 8.22 -19.73 5.12
C THR A 8 7.95 -18.22 5.12
N TYR A 9 7.07 -17.73 6.01
CA TYR A 9 6.84 -16.29 6.17
C TYR A 9 8.14 -15.56 6.56
N LYS A 10 8.88 -16.05 7.55
CA LYS A 10 10.15 -15.44 7.97
C LYS A 10 11.19 -15.42 6.85
N ALA A 11 11.30 -16.51 6.10
CA ALA A 11 12.19 -16.59 4.96
C ALA A 11 11.82 -15.56 3.87
N ALA A 12 10.52 -15.35 3.61
CA ALA A 12 10.06 -14.33 2.67
C ALA A 12 10.41 -12.91 3.13
N ILE A 13 10.25 -12.62 4.43
CA ILE A 13 10.66 -11.33 5.02
C ILE A 13 12.18 -11.13 4.89
N GLU A 14 12.96 -12.16 5.24
CA GLU A 14 14.43 -12.12 5.14
C GLU A 14 14.90 -11.92 3.70
N ALA A 15 14.26 -12.57 2.72
CA ALA A 15 14.56 -12.40 1.31
C ALA A 15 14.36 -10.94 0.85
N ILE A 16 13.32 -10.27 1.33
CA ILE A 16 13.06 -8.84 1.07
C ILE A 16 14.12 -7.96 1.75
N GLU A 17 14.49 -8.26 2.99
CA GLU A 17 15.49 -7.51 3.75
C GLU A 17 16.89 -7.61 3.15
N ASN A 18 17.27 -8.80 2.68
CA ASN A 18 18.54 -9.08 2.03
C ASN A 18 18.73 -8.33 0.69
N GLU A 19 17.68 -7.71 0.14
CA GLU A 19 17.83 -6.82 -1.01
C GLU A 19 18.50 -5.48 -0.67
N GLY A 20 18.63 -5.12 0.62
CA GLY A 20 19.34 -3.91 1.04
C GLY A 20 18.71 -2.62 0.52
N LEU A 21 17.38 -2.58 0.42
CA LEU A 21 16.65 -1.47 -0.18
C LEU A 21 16.78 -0.20 0.66
N LYS A 22 17.02 0.93 0.00
CA LYS A 22 17.17 2.22 0.67
C LYS A 22 15.80 2.75 1.12
N PRO A 23 15.61 3.11 2.40
CA PRO A 23 14.38 3.75 2.87
C PRO A 23 14.02 4.98 2.02
N GLY A 24 12.76 5.07 1.60
CA GLY A 24 12.25 6.14 0.74
C GLY A 24 12.53 5.97 -0.75
N SER A 25 13.18 4.88 -1.20
CA SER A 25 13.27 4.57 -2.63
C SER A 25 11.94 3.99 -3.16
N PRO A 26 11.69 4.07 -4.48
CA PRO A 26 10.51 3.43 -5.09
C PRO A 26 10.45 1.93 -4.85
N GLU A 27 11.59 1.24 -4.88
CA GLU A 27 11.71 -0.18 -4.56
C GLU A 27 11.33 -0.46 -3.11
N TYR A 28 11.75 0.40 -2.18
CA TYR A 28 11.37 0.28 -0.77
C TYR A 28 9.86 0.45 -0.56
N ALA A 29 9.21 1.35 -1.31
CA ALA A 29 7.75 1.47 -1.26
C ALA A 29 7.05 0.18 -1.72
N ILE A 30 7.56 -0.47 -2.78
CA ILE A 30 7.05 -1.79 -3.21
C ILE A 30 7.30 -2.86 -2.14
N ALA A 31 8.46 -2.86 -1.48
CA ALA A 31 8.71 -3.76 -0.37
C ALA A 31 7.71 -3.59 0.77
N CYS A 32 7.34 -2.35 1.12
CA CYS A 32 6.30 -2.10 2.13
C CYS A 32 4.95 -2.68 1.72
N ILE A 33 4.56 -2.54 0.44
CA ILE A 33 3.31 -3.12 -0.07
C ILE A 33 3.35 -4.64 -0.02
N VAL A 34 4.44 -5.26 -0.46
CA VAL A 34 4.62 -6.73 -0.45
C VAL A 34 4.63 -7.27 0.98
N ARG A 35 5.21 -6.55 1.95
CA ARG A 35 5.13 -6.91 3.37
C ARG A 35 3.71 -6.84 3.91
N ALA A 36 2.97 -5.78 3.61
CA ALA A 36 1.56 -5.69 4.01
C ALA A 36 0.71 -6.82 3.41
N TRP A 37 1.03 -7.25 2.18
CA TRP A 37 0.42 -8.42 1.57
C TRP A 37 0.82 -9.72 2.29
N LEU A 38 2.10 -9.91 2.63
CA LEU A 38 2.58 -11.03 3.44
C LEU A 38 1.87 -11.09 4.79
N ASP A 39 1.61 -9.97 5.45
CA ASP A 39 0.90 -9.95 6.72
C ASP A 39 -0.59 -10.30 6.56
N TYR A 40 -1.19 -9.93 5.43
CA TYR A 40 -2.60 -10.17 5.13
C TYR A 40 -2.89 -11.62 4.70
N ARG A 41 -2.00 -12.24 3.90
CA ARG A 41 -2.09 -13.63 3.41
C ARG A 41 -0.72 -14.33 3.51
N PRO A 42 -0.26 -14.70 4.71
CA PRO A 42 1.11 -15.19 4.93
C PRO A 42 1.49 -16.40 4.10
N GLU A 43 0.61 -17.39 4.01
CA GLU A 43 0.89 -18.67 3.35
C GLU A 43 1.04 -18.47 1.83
N GLU A 44 0.00 -17.95 1.16
CA GLU A 44 0.02 -17.71 -0.29
C GLU A 44 1.08 -16.69 -0.73
N ALA A 45 1.27 -15.62 0.05
CA ALA A 45 2.20 -14.57 -0.32
C ALA A 45 3.66 -15.02 -0.18
N ALA A 46 3.99 -15.76 0.88
CA ALA A 46 5.36 -16.19 1.13
C ALA A 46 5.86 -17.15 0.04
N GLU A 47 5.03 -18.11 -0.39
CA GLU A 47 5.37 -19.01 -1.51
C GLU A 47 5.69 -18.24 -2.79
N ARG A 48 4.89 -17.23 -3.12
CA ARG A 48 5.05 -16.44 -4.34
C ARG A 48 6.24 -15.48 -4.27
N VAL A 49 6.51 -14.90 -3.11
CA VAL A 49 7.69 -14.04 -2.89
C VAL A 49 8.98 -14.85 -2.96
N LEU A 50 8.98 -16.10 -2.47
CA LEU A 50 10.14 -16.98 -2.50
C LEU A 50 10.35 -17.69 -3.85
N ALA A 51 9.41 -17.58 -4.79
CA ALA A 51 9.56 -18.17 -6.11
C ALA A 51 10.76 -17.58 -6.88
N ASP A 52 11.46 -18.42 -7.63
CA ASP A 52 12.69 -18.03 -8.33
C ASP A 52 12.49 -16.79 -9.22
N GLY A 53 13.40 -15.82 -9.08
CA GLY A 53 13.42 -14.59 -9.86
C GLY A 53 12.39 -13.53 -9.42
N ARG A 54 11.63 -13.73 -8.34
CA ARG A 54 10.67 -12.76 -7.79
C ARG A 54 11.32 -11.84 -6.76
N ARG A 55 12.01 -10.82 -7.26
CA ARG A 55 12.72 -9.82 -6.43
C ARG A 55 11.97 -8.49 -6.41
N ILE A 56 12.05 -7.74 -5.32
CA ILE A 56 11.41 -6.41 -5.21
C ILE A 56 11.90 -5.48 -6.32
N LYS A 57 13.21 -5.46 -6.56
CA LYS A 57 13.79 -4.67 -7.66
C LYS A 57 13.21 -5.05 -9.03
N GLY A 58 12.96 -6.35 -9.26
CA GLY A 58 12.33 -6.84 -10.48
C GLY A 58 10.86 -6.41 -10.59
N CYS A 59 10.13 -6.46 -9.48
CA CYS A 59 8.76 -5.96 -9.39
C CYS A 59 8.66 -4.48 -9.75
N TYR A 60 9.58 -3.65 -9.22
CA TYR A 60 9.65 -2.23 -9.58
C TYR A 60 9.90 -1.99 -11.07
N GLN A 61 10.86 -2.72 -11.66
CA GLN A 61 11.14 -2.61 -13.09
C GLN A 61 9.93 -3.01 -13.93
N TYR A 62 9.19 -4.04 -13.51
CA TYR A 62 7.97 -4.47 -14.15
C TYR A 62 6.87 -3.39 -14.11
N THR A 63 6.56 -2.84 -12.93
CA THR A 63 5.52 -1.79 -12.80
C THR A 63 5.91 -0.51 -13.53
N ARG A 64 7.19 -0.14 -13.52
CA ARG A 64 7.72 0.99 -14.30
C ARG A 64 7.52 0.79 -15.79
N LYS A 65 7.83 -0.40 -16.32
CA LYS A 65 7.62 -0.70 -17.75
C LYS A 65 6.14 -0.57 -18.15
N ARG A 66 5.22 -1.06 -17.30
CA ARG A 66 3.77 -0.90 -17.51
C ARG A 66 3.35 0.56 -17.54
N ALA A 67 3.87 1.39 -16.63
CA ALA A 67 3.62 2.82 -16.64
C ALA A 67 4.18 3.50 -17.90
N GLU A 68 5.38 3.11 -18.36
CA GLU A 68 5.99 3.62 -19.60
C GLU A 68 5.18 3.25 -20.85
N GLU A 69 4.58 2.05 -20.89
CA GLU A 69 3.69 1.64 -21.99
C GLU A 69 2.45 2.54 -22.07
N ILE A 70 1.82 2.85 -20.93
CA ILE A 70 0.67 3.77 -20.87
C ILE A 70 1.09 5.18 -21.29
N TYR A 71 2.23 5.66 -20.79
CA TYR A 71 2.78 6.96 -21.15
C TYR A 71 2.89 7.13 -22.67
N ARG A 72 3.48 6.12 -23.34
CA ARG A 72 3.64 6.12 -24.79
C ARG A 72 2.30 6.08 -25.54
N ALA A 73 1.32 5.34 -25.01
CA ALA A 73 0.01 5.21 -25.64
C ALA A 73 -0.86 6.47 -25.53
N MET A 74 -0.77 7.20 -24.41
CA MET A 74 -1.67 8.33 -24.13
C MET A 74 -1.24 9.66 -24.77
N GLN A 75 -0.02 9.78 -25.31
CA GLN A 75 0.56 11.05 -25.81
C GLN A 75 0.42 12.24 -24.83
N ALA A 76 0.18 11.97 -23.54
CA ALA A 76 -0.33 12.96 -22.59
C ALA A 76 0.71 13.28 -21.53
N GLY A 77 1.07 14.57 -21.43
CA GLY A 77 1.70 15.22 -20.28
C GLY A 77 3.01 14.60 -19.75
N PRO A 78 3.58 15.12 -18.67
CA PRO A 78 4.80 14.57 -18.05
C PRO A 78 4.55 13.39 -17.09
N CYS A 79 3.29 13.04 -16.77
CA CYS A 79 2.95 12.04 -15.75
C CYS A 79 1.82 11.11 -16.19
N VAL A 80 1.92 9.83 -15.82
CA VAL A 80 0.84 8.84 -15.94
C VAL A 80 0.13 8.71 -14.60
N GLY A 81 -1.15 9.10 -14.55
CA GLY A 81 -2.00 8.86 -13.39
C GLY A 81 -2.60 7.45 -13.44
N VAL A 82 -2.05 6.53 -12.65
CA VAL A 82 -2.65 5.20 -12.42
C VAL A 82 -3.27 5.12 -11.03
N SER A 83 -4.40 4.42 -10.92
CA SER A 83 -5.04 4.16 -9.62
C SER A 83 -4.19 3.22 -8.76
N ALA A 84 -4.40 3.27 -7.44
CA ALA A 84 -3.75 2.36 -6.50
C ALA A 84 -4.09 0.89 -6.80
N ASP A 85 -5.35 0.62 -7.17
CA ASP A 85 -5.85 -0.70 -7.55
C ASP A 85 -5.06 -1.26 -8.74
N THR A 86 -4.86 -0.44 -9.77
CA THR A 86 -4.09 -0.82 -10.96
C THR A 86 -2.63 -1.11 -10.60
N MET A 87 -2.02 -0.29 -9.73
CA MET A 87 -0.65 -0.52 -9.27
C MET A 87 -0.55 -1.85 -8.52
N LEU A 88 -1.50 -2.13 -7.63
CA LEU A 88 -1.51 -3.34 -6.82
C LEU A 88 -1.78 -4.59 -7.69
N GLU A 89 -2.64 -4.48 -8.70
CA GLU A 89 -2.85 -5.52 -9.72
C GLU A 89 -1.54 -5.84 -10.43
N TRP A 90 -0.75 -4.84 -10.83
CA TRP A 90 0.55 -5.08 -11.48
C TRP A 90 1.57 -5.75 -10.55
N ILE A 91 1.61 -5.34 -9.28
CA ILE A 91 2.50 -5.96 -8.29
C ILE A 91 2.12 -7.44 -8.14
N LEU A 92 0.84 -7.75 -7.91
CA LEU A 92 0.36 -9.13 -7.78
C LEU A 92 0.58 -9.93 -9.07
N GLY A 93 0.37 -9.32 -10.23
CA GLY A 93 0.66 -9.90 -11.53
C GLY A 93 2.15 -10.25 -11.70
N TYR A 94 3.06 -9.42 -11.19
CA TYR A 94 4.47 -9.76 -11.12
C TYR A 94 4.72 -10.97 -10.20
N TYR A 95 3.93 -11.20 -9.16
CA TYR A 95 4.02 -12.41 -8.32
C TYR A 95 3.14 -13.58 -8.82
N GLY A 96 2.70 -13.52 -10.07
CA GLY A 96 2.05 -14.63 -10.76
C GLY A 96 0.56 -14.76 -10.49
N TYR A 97 -0.11 -13.72 -10.00
CA TYR A 97 -1.57 -13.68 -10.02
C TYR A 97 -2.07 -13.36 -11.43
N THR A 98 -3.18 -13.98 -11.79
CA THR A 98 -4.01 -13.50 -12.91
C THR A 98 -4.73 -12.22 -12.49
N LYS A 99 -5.27 -11.50 -13.48
CA LYS A 99 -6.02 -10.27 -13.22
C LYS A 99 -7.22 -10.50 -12.28
N ASP A 100 -7.99 -11.55 -12.53
CA ASP A 100 -9.21 -11.84 -11.77
C ASP A 100 -8.87 -12.23 -10.31
N GLU A 101 -7.83 -13.02 -10.10
CA GLU A 101 -7.38 -13.37 -8.75
C GLU A 101 -6.83 -12.15 -8.00
N ALA A 102 -6.06 -11.29 -8.69
CA ALA A 102 -5.55 -10.06 -8.10
C ALA A 102 -6.68 -9.13 -7.70
N GLN A 103 -7.69 -8.97 -8.55
CA GLN A 103 -8.84 -8.11 -8.28
C GLN A 103 -9.70 -8.67 -7.12
N ALA A 104 -9.94 -9.98 -7.09
CA ALA A 104 -10.63 -10.63 -5.96
C ALA A 104 -9.90 -10.40 -4.63
N LEU A 105 -8.56 -10.43 -4.64
CA LEU A 105 -7.76 -10.20 -3.44
C LEU A 105 -7.80 -8.72 -3.00
N ILE A 106 -7.74 -7.79 -3.95
CA ILE A 106 -7.85 -6.35 -3.73
C ILE A 106 -9.21 -6.00 -3.10
N GLU A 107 -10.30 -6.45 -3.73
CA GLU A 107 -11.68 -6.25 -3.27
C GLU A 107 -11.94 -7.00 -1.96
N GLY A 108 -11.27 -8.13 -1.72
CA GLY A 108 -11.30 -8.90 -0.48
C GLY A 108 -10.66 -8.20 0.74
N GLY A 109 -10.07 -7.01 0.55
CA GLY A 109 -9.57 -6.17 1.64
C GLY A 109 -8.05 -6.03 1.69
N LEU A 110 -7.30 -6.60 0.74
CA LEU A 110 -5.85 -6.38 0.66
C LEU A 110 -5.52 -4.89 0.54
N MET A 111 -6.29 -4.14 -0.25
CA MET A 111 -6.06 -2.69 -0.38
C MET A 111 -6.13 -1.97 0.97
N MET A 112 -7.12 -2.32 1.80
CA MET A 112 -7.25 -1.76 3.14
C MET A 112 -6.11 -2.17 4.05
N ALA A 113 -5.63 -3.41 3.95
CA ALA A 113 -4.47 -3.88 4.71
C ALA A 113 -3.20 -3.10 4.34
N VAL A 114 -2.98 -2.86 3.04
CA VAL A 114 -1.85 -2.05 2.55
C VAL A 114 -1.95 -0.61 3.06
N TYR A 115 -3.12 0.03 2.97
CA TYR A 115 -3.30 1.38 3.51
C TYR A 115 -3.09 1.44 5.02
N HIS A 116 -3.59 0.46 5.78
CA HIS A 116 -3.37 0.40 7.23
C HIS A 116 -1.89 0.25 7.59
N ALA A 117 -1.16 -0.62 6.92
CA ALA A 117 0.26 -0.80 7.14
C ALA A 117 1.05 0.48 6.83
N MET A 118 0.74 1.14 5.70
CA MET A 118 1.37 2.41 5.35
C MET A 118 1.05 3.52 6.36
N ALA A 119 -0.20 3.61 6.82
CA ALA A 119 -0.60 4.58 7.83
C ALA A 119 0.12 4.37 9.18
N GLN A 120 0.34 3.12 9.59
CA GLN A 120 1.11 2.80 10.80
C GLN A 120 2.60 3.19 10.69
N SER A 121 3.16 3.13 9.48
CA SER A 121 4.53 3.55 9.21
C SER A 121 4.71 5.06 9.09
N TRP A 122 3.62 5.82 9.04
CA TRP A 122 3.67 7.28 8.88
C TRP A 122 3.86 7.99 10.22
N THR A 123 4.91 8.80 10.29
CA THR A 123 5.18 9.71 11.40
C THR A 123 4.78 11.15 11.03
N PRO A 124 3.87 11.80 11.79
CA PRO A 124 3.54 13.20 11.57
C PRO A 124 4.78 14.10 11.64
N TYR A 125 4.86 15.08 10.73
CA TYR A 125 5.93 16.07 10.74
C TYR A 125 6.01 16.78 12.10
N GLY A 126 7.18 16.76 12.73
CA GLY A 126 7.43 17.39 14.03
C GLY A 126 7.17 16.49 15.26
N MET A 127 6.86 15.21 15.08
CA MET A 127 6.80 14.23 16.18
C MET A 127 8.09 13.40 16.23
N PRO A 128 8.63 13.06 17.42
CA PRO A 128 9.80 12.20 17.53
C PRO A 128 9.51 10.78 17.02
N ASP A 129 10.53 10.09 16.50
CA ASP A 129 10.50 8.77 15.83
C ASP A 129 9.83 7.63 16.62
N LYS A 130 9.47 7.85 17.89
CA LYS A 130 8.72 6.89 18.71
C LYS A 130 7.45 7.54 19.22
N MET A 131 6.31 7.15 18.63
CA MET A 131 5.02 7.29 19.30
C MET A 131 5.10 6.52 20.62
N PRO A 132 4.82 7.15 21.78
CA PRO A 132 4.73 6.41 23.03
C PRO A 132 3.61 5.37 22.90
N THR A 133 3.95 4.10 23.07
CA THR A 133 2.98 3.00 23.17
C THR A 133 1.97 3.33 24.27
N GLY A 134 0.69 3.46 23.88
CA GLY A 134 -0.40 3.60 24.84
C GLY A 134 -1.05 4.99 24.94
N LYS A 135 -1.26 5.69 23.83
CA LYS A 135 -2.31 6.72 23.79
C LYS A 135 -3.35 6.34 22.75
N THR A 136 -4.54 6.03 23.24
CA THR A 136 -5.78 5.96 22.47
C THR A 136 -5.83 7.12 21.48
N GLN A 137 -6.32 6.86 20.27
CA GLN A 137 -6.66 7.87 19.28
C GLN A 137 -7.25 9.09 20.00
N PRO A 138 -6.69 10.30 19.85
CA PRO A 138 -7.31 11.47 20.44
C PRO A 138 -8.73 11.55 19.89
N ASP A 139 -9.69 11.69 20.79
CA ASP A 139 -11.09 11.82 20.46
C ASP A 139 -11.22 12.90 19.38
N ALA A 140 -12.04 12.66 18.35
CA ALA A 140 -12.19 13.57 17.21
C ALA A 140 -12.82 14.93 17.60
N GLY A 141 -13.02 15.18 18.89
CA GLY A 141 -13.37 16.46 19.48
C GLY A 141 -12.19 17.07 20.24
N GLY A 142 -11.28 17.73 19.53
CA GLY A 142 -10.46 18.76 20.16
C GLY A 142 -11.40 19.82 20.75
N ASP A 143 -11.08 20.33 21.95
CA ASP A 143 -11.90 21.33 22.66
C ASP A 143 -12.29 22.50 21.74
N LEU A 144 -13.57 22.54 21.38
CA LEU A 144 -14.16 23.53 20.48
C LEU A 144 -14.40 24.88 21.16
N SER A 145 -14.07 25.01 22.45
CA SER A 145 -14.34 26.22 23.26
C SER A 145 -13.72 27.50 22.71
N ASN A 146 -12.67 27.40 21.87
CA ASN A 146 -11.90 28.56 21.41
C ASN A 146 -11.75 28.70 19.87
N ARG A 147 -12.54 27.99 19.05
CA ARG A 147 -12.57 28.27 17.59
C ARG A 147 -13.65 29.31 17.26
N PRO A 148 -13.34 30.38 16.49
CA PRO A 148 -14.37 31.26 15.98
C PRO A 148 -15.33 30.45 15.11
N LYS A 149 -16.62 30.42 15.49
CA LYS A 149 -17.68 29.72 14.76
C LYS A 149 -17.81 30.31 13.35
N ARG A 150 -17.16 29.70 12.36
CA ARG A 150 -17.55 29.91 10.96
C ARG A 150 -18.91 29.25 10.78
N LYS A 151 -19.92 30.04 10.43
CA LYS A 151 -21.19 29.50 9.94
C LYS A 151 -20.88 28.72 8.66
N LEU A 152 -20.96 27.40 8.71
CA LEU A 152 -21.09 26.57 7.52
C LEU A 152 -22.48 26.85 6.94
N ALA A 153 -22.57 27.71 5.94
CA ALA A 153 -23.75 27.80 5.10
C ALA A 153 -23.66 26.67 4.08
N PHE A 154 -24.37 25.58 4.33
CA PHE A 154 -24.67 24.55 3.34
C PHE A 154 -25.99 24.96 2.67
N ASP A 155 -25.95 26.01 1.84
CA ASP A 155 -27.08 26.42 0.99
C ASP A 155 -27.03 25.68 -0.36
N ALA A 156 -26.94 24.36 -0.32
CA ALA A 156 -27.18 23.53 -1.50
C ALA A 156 -28.34 22.60 -1.16
N ASN A 157 -29.50 22.88 -1.77
CA ASN A 157 -30.71 22.11 -1.58
C ASN A 157 -30.56 20.78 -2.33
N LEU A 158 -30.88 19.66 -1.68
CA LEU A 158 -30.62 18.31 -2.18
C LEU A 158 -31.43 17.95 -3.45
N GLU A 159 -32.45 18.73 -3.76
CA GLU A 159 -33.26 18.57 -4.98
C GLU A 159 -32.57 19.08 -6.26
N ASP A 160 -31.48 19.85 -6.15
CA ASP A 160 -30.70 20.29 -7.32
C ASP A 160 -29.63 19.26 -7.75
N LEU A 161 -29.55 18.10 -7.08
CA LEU A 161 -28.56 17.04 -7.31
C LEU A 161 -29.16 15.69 -7.78
N LEU A 162 -30.45 15.65 -8.11
CA LEU A 162 -31.14 14.53 -8.76
C LEU A 162 -31.70 14.95 -10.12
#